data_AF-A0A9E0IGU8-F1
#
_entry.id   AF-A0A9E0IGU8-F1
#
_cell.length_a   1.000
_cell.length_b   1.000
_cell.length_c   1.000
_cell.angle_alpha   90.00
_cell.angle_beta   90.00
_cell.angle_gamma   90.00
#
_symmetry.space_group_name_H-M   'P 1'
#
loop_
_entity.id
_entity.type
_entity.pdbx_description
1 polymer ?
#
loop_
_entity_poly.entity_id
_entity_poly.type
_entity_poly.pdbx_seq_one_letter_code
_entity_poly.pdbx_strand_id
1 'polypeptide(L)'
;MSIDDCYRGYYFAECALDSPNAQVEPRFACSPDRADCAWFTGCVATGYVASDCPAEDLCCHDNRPFVEAPIPFGVDPFITPLGTLPWTRGQHHNLAVTLGPVPVEVPLECVGPEPITNEPSQGQTVCGMSLPFKMTVRDTVTFVVNLTNRLPWMPFIEVDPVAMTARVCAYRSFDVYDNSCPPAWHRDPICANSGTVRLSRMPTGDADLSGLILEFQASFPGGTELHGTARPFPLGGF
;
A
#
# COMPACT_ATOMS: atom_id res chain seq x y z
N MET A 1 -15.90 14.07 -12.56
CA MET A 1 -14.81 13.23 -13.09
C MET A 1 -14.89 11.87 -12.42
N SER A 2 -14.76 10.77 -13.18
CA SER A 2 -14.80 9.41 -12.62
C SER A 2 -13.46 9.07 -11.95
N ILE A 3 -13.47 8.12 -11.01
CA ILE A 3 -12.23 7.57 -10.45
C ILE A 3 -11.38 6.85 -11.51
N ASP A 4 -12.04 6.32 -12.55
CA ASP A 4 -11.38 5.63 -13.67
C ASP A 4 -10.68 6.62 -14.62
N ASP A 5 -10.92 7.93 -14.47
CA ASP A 5 -10.20 8.98 -15.21
C ASP A 5 -8.91 9.40 -14.49
N CYS A 6 -8.70 8.95 -13.25
CA CYS A 6 -7.52 9.27 -12.45
C CYS A 6 -6.45 8.18 -12.60
N TYR A 7 -5.18 8.56 -12.52
CA TYR A 7 -4.11 7.57 -12.35
C TYR A 7 -4.09 7.13 -10.89
N ARG A 8 -4.39 5.88 -10.59
CA ARG A 8 -4.54 5.42 -9.20
C ARG A 8 -3.74 4.17 -8.86
N GLY A 9 -3.20 4.20 -7.65
CA GLY A 9 -2.68 3.02 -6.98
C GLY A 9 -3.70 2.41 -6.02
N TYR A 10 -3.21 1.62 -5.07
CA TYR A 10 -4.09 1.00 -4.07
C TYR A 10 -4.66 2.04 -3.09
N TYR A 11 -3.87 3.07 -2.72
CA TYR A 11 -4.24 4.04 -1.67
C TYR A 11 -4.14 5.51 -2.11
N PHE A 12 -3.86 5.77 -3.38
CA PHE A 12 -3.82 7.14 -3.92
C PHE A 12 -4.53 7.21 -5.27
N ALA A 13 -5.00 8.40 -5.62
CA ALA A 13 -5.52 8.73 -6.93
C ALA A 13 -5.03 10.13 -7.34
N GLU A 14 -4.37 10.22 -8.49
CA GLU A 14 -3.94 11.47 -9.09
C GLU A 14 -4.95 11.86 -10.16
N CYS A 15 -5.77 12.82 -9.79
CA CYS A 15 -6.93 13.25 -10.54
C CYS A 15 -6.62 14.61 -11.19
N ALA A 16 -7.03 14.80 -12.44
CA ALA A 16 -6.81 16.08 -13.11
C ALA A 16 -7.53 17.21 -12.35
N LEU A 17 -6.86 18.35 -12.18
CA LEU A 17 -7.51 19.53 -11.61
C LEU A 17 -8.52 20.10 -12.60
N ASP A 18 -9.69 20.53 -12.11
CA ASP A 18 -10.63 21.33 -12.91
C ASP A 18 -10.03 22.69 -13.33
N SER A 19 -8.93 23.12 -12.69
CA SER A 19 -8.13 24.28 -13.05
C SER A 19 -6.63 24.00 -12.84
N PRO A 20 -5.75 24.18 -13.85
CA PRO A 20 -4.32 23.90 -13.74
C PRO A 20 -3.58 24.76 -12.71
N ASN A 21 -4.22 25.81 -12.16
CA ASN A 21 -3.66 26.69 -11.13
C ASN A 21 -4.21 26.41 -9.72
N ALA A 22 -5.12 25.45 -9.56
CA ALA A 22 -5.63 25.08 -8.25
C ALA A 22 -4.62 24.15 -7.56
N GLN A 23 -3.78 24.67 -6.67
CA GLN A 23 -3.14 23.80 -5.69
C GLN A 23 -4.21 23.33 -4.71
N VAL A 24 -4.66 22.09 -4.87
CA VAL A 24 -5.56 21.45 -3.92
C VAL A 24 -4.67 20.60 -3.02
N GLU A 25 -4.65 20.98 -1.74
CA GLU A 25 -4.11 20.16 -0.66
C GLU A 25 -4.63 18.71 -0.80
N PRO A 26 -3.79 17.68 -0.63
CA PRO A 26 -4.26 16.30 -0.74
C PRO A 26 -5.46 16.02 0.16
N ARG A 27 -6.47 15.31 -0.36
CA ARG A 27 -7.68 14.98 0.39
C ARG A 27 -7.86 13.48 0.47
N PHE A 28 -7.96 12.95 1.68
CA PHE A 28 -8.43 11.58 1.85
C PHE A 28 -9.93 11.54 1.55
N ALA A 29 -10.37 10.56 0.77
CA ALA A 29 -11.79 10.39 0.47
C ALA A 29 -12.13 8.91 0.30
N CYS A 30 -13.38 8.57 0.61
CA CYS A 30 -13.87 7.20 0.58
C CYS A 30 -15.19 7.10 -0.18
N SER A 31 -15.39 6.02 -0.91
CA SER A 31 -16.66 5.73 -1.60
C SER A 31 -17.55 4.85 -0.73
N PRO A 32 -18.73 5.34 -0.29
CA PRO A 32 -19.68 4.54 0.50
C PRO A 32 -20.17 3.29 -0.23
N ASP A 33 -20.25 3.35 -1.57
CA ASP A 33 -20.81 2.28 -2.40
C ASP A 33 -19.79 1.21 -2.79
N ARG A 34 -18.49 1.54 -2.78
CA ARG A 34 -17.42 0.67 -3.31
C ARG A 34 -16.50 0.07 -2.25
N ALA A 35 -16.63 0.48 -0.98
CA ALA A 35 -15.69 0.14 0.09
C ALA A 35 -14.22 0.38 -0.32
N ASP A 36 -13.97 1.55 -0.92
CA ASP A 36 -12.68 1.97 -1.46
C ASP A 36 -12.36 3.37 -0.97
N CYS A 37 -11.13 3.58 -0.50
CA CYS A 37 -10.62 4.87 -0.05
C CYS A 37 -9.28 5.19 -0.71
N ALA A 38 -9.00 6.47 -0.90
CA ALA A 38 -7.71 6.90 -1.44
C ALA A 38 -7.37 8.33 -0.98
N TRP A 39 -6.08 8.63 -1.00
CA TRP A 39 -5.57 9.99 -1.00
C TRP A 39 -5.64 10.57 -2.41
N PHE A 40 -6.41 11.63 -2.57
CA PHE A 40 -6.57 12.35 -3.82
C PHE A 40 -5.57 13.49 -3.89
N THR A 41 -4.76 13.52 -4.94
CA THR A 41 -4.08 14.73 -5.40
C THR A 41 -4.86 15.27 -6.59
N GLY A 42 -5.20 16.56 -6.56
CA GLY A 42 -6.11 17.16 -7.53
C GLY A 42 -7.55 17.25 -7.01
N CYS A 43 -8.54 16.89 -7.82
CA CYS A 43 -9.94 16.86 -7.39
C CYS A 43 -10.37 15.48 -6.88
N VAL A 44 -11.34 15.46 -5.96
CA VAL A 44 -11.95 14.22 -5.46
C VAL A 44 -12.93 13.69 -6.50
N ALA A 45 -12.80 12.41 -6.87
CA ALA A 45 -13.64 11.80 -7.88
C ALA A 45 -15.12 11.73 -7.47
N THR A 46 -16.02 11.77 -8.45
CA THR A 46 -17.47 11.65 -8.24
C THR A 46 -17.79 10.31 -7.55
N GLY A 47 -18.60 10.37 -6.48
CA GLY A 47 -18.97 9.18 -5.68
C GLY A 47 -18.05 8.89 -4.49
N TYR A 48 -17.04 9.74 -4.25
CA TYR A 48 -16.24 9.74 -3.03
C TYR A 48 -16.67 10.89 -2.10
N VAL A 49 -16.67 10.61 -0.80
CA VAL A 49 -16.88 11.58 0.27
C VAL A 49 -15.52 11.94 0.83
N ALA A 50 -15.14 13.21 0.69
CA ALA A 50 -13.87 13.73 1.22
C ALA A 50 -13.93 13.89 2.73
N SER A 51 -12.83 13.53 3.40
CA SER A 51 -12.56 13.88 4.79
C SER A 51 -12.48 15.40 4.91
N ASP A 52 -13.11 15.94 5.94
CA ASP A 52 -12.99 17.34 6.33
C ASP A 52 -11.81 17.59 7.29
N CYS A 53 -11.13 16.52 7.75
CA CYS A 53 -9.84 16.65 8.41
C CYS A 53 -8.74 17.19 7.48
N PRO A 54 -7.79 17.97 8.03
CA PRO A 54 -6.62 18.43 7.28
C PRO A 54 -5.68 17.26 6.92
N ALA A 55 -4.87 17.43 5.88
CA ALA A 55 -3.99 16.38 5.38
C ALA A 55 -2.94 15.92 6.41
N GLU A 56 -2.48 16.83 7.27
CA GLU A 56 -1.51 16.57 8.33
C GLU A 56 -2.10 15.91 9.59
N ASP A 57 -3.43 15.91 9.73
CA ASP A 57 -4.13 15.30 10.87
C ASP A 57 -5.44 14.67 10.40
N LEU A 58 -5.33 13.56 9.65
CA LEU A 58 -6.47 12.78 9.17
C LEU A 58 -7.38 12.27 10.31
N CYS A 59 -6.96 12.37 11.57
CA CYS A 59 -7.65 11.79 12.72
C CYS A 59 -8.24 12.86 13.65
N CYS A 60 -8.66 13.99 13.08
CA CYS A 60 -9.07 15.19 13.80
C CYS A 60 -10.42 15.06 14.53
N HIS A 61 -11.27 14.10 14.17
CA HIS A 61 -12.60 13.91 14.77
C HIS A 61 -12.62 12.70 15.69
N ASP A 62 -12.33 12.88 16.98
CA ASP A 62 -12.29 11.79 17.97
C ASP A 62 -11.47 10.58 17.47
N ASN A 63 -10.30 10.88 16.89
CA ASN A 63 -9.39 9.89 16.29
C ASN A 63 -9.96 9.22 15.02
N ARG A 64 -10.71 9.97 14.19
CA ARG A 64 -11.30 9.51 12.92
C ARG A 64 -11.22 10.58 11.81
N PRO A 65 -11.30 10.18 10.53
CA PRO A 65 -11.34 11.10 9.38
C PRO A 65 -12.69 11.73 9.06
N PHE A 66 -13.77 11.28 9.70
CA PHE A 66 -15.13 11.76 9.41
C PHE A 66 -15.91 11.96 10.72
N VAL A 67 -16.67 13.05 10.81
CA VAL A 67 -17.48 13.41 12.00
C VAL A 67 -18.61 12.43 12.26
N GLU A 68 -19.34 11.98 11.22
CA GLU A 68 -20.56 11.18 11.38
C GLU A 68 -20.77 10.12 10.29
N ALA A 69 -21.61 9.14 10.61
CA ALA A 69 -22.00 8.03 9.76
C ALA A 69 -22.85 8.47 8.52
N PRO A 70 -22.87 7.69 7.43
CA PRO A 70 -22.21 6.39 7.28
C PRO A 70 -20.71 6.57 7.08
N ILE A 71 -19.93 6.04 8.02
CA ILE A 71 -18.51 5.80 7.81
C ILE A 71 -18.51 4.83 6.63
N PRO A 72 -17.91 5.19 5.49
CA PRO A 72 -17.86 4.29 4.35
C PRO A 72 -17.33 2.95 4.82
N PHE A 73 -18.08 1.87 4.58
CA PHE A 73 -17.67 0.55 5.05
C PHE A 73 -16.25 0.28 4.55
N GLY A 74 -15.33 -0.06 5.46
CA GLY A 74 -13.94 -0.33 5.10
C GLY A 74 -12.99 0.87 5.08
N VAL A 75 -13.21 1.95 5.84
CA VAL A 75 -12.15 2.97 6.09
C VAL A 75 -10.92 2.36 6.78
N ASP A 76 -11.15 1.50 7.77
CA ASP A 76 -10.10 0.92 8.62
C ASP A 76 -8.95 0.26 7.84
N PRO A 77 -9.19 -0.63 6.85
CA PRO A 77 -8.12 -1.21 6.05
C PRO A 77 -7.40 -0.22 5.14
N PHE A 78 -7.80 1.05 5.08
CA PHE A 78 -7.07 2.09 4.33
C PHE A 78 -6.28 3.03 5.23
N ILE A 79 -6.74 3.31 6.45
CA ILE A 79 -6.01 4.14 7.41
C ILE A 79 -5.00 3.34 8.25
N THR A 80 -5.24 2.04 8.49
CA THR A 80 -4.38 1.21 9.33
C THR A 80 -3.10 0.71 8.66
N PRO A 81 -3.10 0.26 7.39
CA PRO A 81 -1.87 -0.28 6.81
C PRO A 81 -0.94 0.80 6.26
N LEU A 82 -1.44 1.97 5.82
CA LEU A 82 -0.55 2.95 5.20
C LEU A 82 -0.64 4.36 5.79
N GLY A 83 -1.33 4.46 6.92
CA GLY A 83 -1.23 5.61 7.79
C GLY A 83 -2.07 6.79 7.43
N THR A 84 -1.74 7.89 8.11
CA THR A 84 -2.60 9.07 8.22
C THR A 84 -2.09 10.26 7.43
N LEU A 85 -0.96 10.09 6.75
CA LEU A 85 -0.35 11.10 5.90
C LEU A 85 -0.73 10.89 4.43
N PRO A 86 -0.69 11.96 3.60
CA PRO A 86 -0.99 11.85 2.18
C PRO A 86 -0.11 10.86 1.45
N TRP A 87 -0.74 9.90 0.79
CA TRP A 87 -0.08 9.03 -0.18
C TRP A 87 -0.11 9.65 -1.57
N THR A 88 1.06 9.72 -2.21
CA THR A 88 1.16 10.17 -3.60
C THR A 88 1.86 9.13 -4.46
N ARG A 89 1.77 9.28 -5.79
CA ARG A 89 2.49 8.44 -6.73
C ARG A 89 3.99 8.55 -6.53
N GLY A 90 4.57 9.74 -6.38
CA GLY A 90 6.03 9.88 -6.29
C GLY A 90 6.64 9.39 -4.97
N GLN A 91 5.82 9.24 -3.93
CA GLN A 91 6.31 8.99 -2.58
C GLN A 91 6.88 7.58 -2.43
N HIS A 92 8.14 7.50 -2.01
CA HIS A 92 8.87 6.25 -1.77
C HIS A 92 8.98 5.30 -2.98
N HIS A 93 8.75 5.78 -4.22
CA HIS A 93 9.06 5.02 -5.44
C HIS A 93 10.55 5.17 -5.79
N ASN A 94 11.40 4.47 -5.05
CA ASN A 94 12.85 4.57 -5.11
C ASN A 94 13.55 3.26 -5.49
N LEU A 95 12.80 2.17 -5.71
CA LEU A 95 13.34 0.91 -6.19
C LEU A 95 13.17 0.85 -7.71
N ALA A 96 14.23 0.46 -8.42
CA ALA A 96 14.16 0.26 -9.86
C ALA A 96 13.38 -1.02 -10.19
N VAL A 97 12.53 -0.96 -11.22
CA VAL A 97 11.80 -2.12 -11.74
C VAL A 97 12.44 -2.62 -13.02
N THR A 98 12.69 -3.91 -13.08
CA THR A 98 13.15 -4.60 -14.30
C THR A 98 12.15 -5.66 -14.73
N LEU A 99 12.13 -5.95 -16.02
CA LEU A 99 11.37 -7.07 -16.59
C LEU A 99 12.32 -8.18 -17.03
N GLY A 100 11.92 -9.42 -16.83
CA GLY A 100 12.69 -10.57 -17.30
C GLY A 100 12.40 -11.85 -16.53
N PRO A 101 13.00 -12.97 -16.95
CA PRO A 101 12.82 -14.24 -16.25
C PRO A 101 13.26 -14.12 -14.79
N VAL A 102 12.44 -14.66 -13.88
CA VAL A 102 12.75 -14.77 -12.45
C VAL A 102 13.29 -16.19 -12.23
N PRO A 103 14.61 -16.36 -12.01
CA PRO A 103 15.27 -17.64 -12.25
C PRO A 103 15.03 -18.71 -11.17
N VAL A 104 14.64 -18.35 -9.95
CA VAL A 104 14.43 -19.29 -8.84
C VAL A 104 13.40 -18.72 -7.87
N GLU A 105 12.56 -19.57 -7.29
CA GLU A 105 11.70 -19.18 -6.17
C GLU A 105 12.55 -19.03 -4.91
N VAL A 106 12.67 -17.79 -4.44
CA VAL A 106 13.38 -17.47 -3.20
C VAL A 106 12.32 -17.30 -2.11
N PRO A 107 12.38 -18.07 -1.01
CA PRO A 107 11.54 -17.84 0.15
C PRO A 107 11.64 -16.38 0.61
N LEU A 108 10.59 -15.89 1.25
CA LEU A 108 10.67 -14.58 1.87
C LEU A 108 11.69 -14.64 3.02
N GLU A 109 12.66 -13.75 3.02
CA GLU A 109 13.72 -13.67 4.02
C GLU A 109 13.85 -12.24 4.54
N CYS A 110 13.99 -12.11 5.86
CA CYS A 110 14.27 -10.84 6.54
C CYS A 110 15.55 -10.97 7.33
N VAL A 111 16.45 -10.02 7.16
CA VAL A 111 17.67 -9.90 7.94
C VAL A 111 17.66 -8.56 8.66
N GLY A 112 18.07 -8.53 9.93
CA GLY A 112 18.14 -7.30 10.73
C GLY A 112 16.94 -7.08 11.64
N PRO A 113 16.81 -5.86 12.21
CA PRO A 113 15.73 -5.53 13.14
C PRO A 113 14.38 -5.46 12.44
N GLU A 114 13.30 -5.40 13.22
CA GLU A 114 11.97 -5.11 12.69
C GLU A 114 11.94 -3.69 12.08
N PRO A 115 11.42 -3.50 10.85
CA PRO A 115 11.52 -2.20 10.18
C PRO A 115 10.73 -1.09 10.87
N ILE A 116 9.66 -1.41 11.63
CA ILE A 116 8.76 -0.43 12.25
C ILE A 116 9.25 0.01 13.64
N THR A 117 9.60 -0.95 14.51
CA THR A 117 10.04 -0.66 15.89
C THR A 117 11.55 -0.54 16.03
N ASN A 118 12.30 -0.99 15.02
CA ASN A 118 13.74 -1.18 15.08
C ASN A 118 14.19 -2.13 16.21
N GLU A 119 13.30 -2.97 16.71
CA GLU A 119 13.63 -3.97 17.73
C GLU A 119 14.36 -5.17 17.09
N PRO A 120 15.33 -5.78 17.79
CA PRO A 120 15.98 -7.00 17.31
C PRO A 120 14.94 -8.09 17.04
N SER A 121 15.09 -8.80 15.92
CA SER A 121 14.28 -9.99 15.65
C SER A 121 14.51 -11.01 16.77
N GLN A 122 13.57 -11.17 17.72
CA GLN A 122 13.69 -12.07 18.87
C GLN A 122 13.51 -13.55 18.47
N GLY A 123 14.22 -14.01 17.44
CA GLY A 123 14.14 -15.40 16.95
C GLY A 123 12.81 -15.77 16.28
N GLN A 124 11.83 -14.87 16.23
CA GLN A 124 10.67 -14.98 15.36
C GLN A 124 11.04 -14.36 14.02
N THR A 125 11.49 -15.20 13.08
CA THR A 125 11.62 -14.82 11.67
C THR A 125 10.26 -14.40 11.15
N VAL A 126 9.99 -13.09 11.14
CA VAL A 126 8.76 -12.49 10.58
C VAL A 126 8.53 -12.92 9.12
N CYS A 127 9.59 -13.33 8.43
CA CYS A 127 9.56 -13.78 7.04
C CYS A 127 9.53 -15.30 6.84
N GLY A 128 9.52 -16.12 7.89
CA GLY A 128 9.52 -17.58 7.76
C GLY A 128 8.23 -18.21 7.23
N MET A 129 7.25 -17.42 6.79
CA MET A 129 5.99 -17.92 6.23
C MET A 129 5.91 -17.63 4.74
N SER A 130 5.59 -18.67 3.95
CA SER A 130 5.06 -18.48 2.60
C SER A 130 3.71 -17.80 2.75
N LEU A 131 3.65 -16.52 2.36
CA LEU A 131 2.47 -15.69 2.56
C LEU A 131 1.75 -15.55 1.22
N PRO A 132 0.44 -15.84 1.17
CA PRO A 132 -0.33 -15.58 -0.03
C PRO A 132 -0.38 -14.08 -0.26
N PHE A 133 0.14 -13.62 -1.40
CA PHE A 133 -0.01 -12.24 -1.83
C PHE A 133 -1.34 -12.11 -2.56
N LYS A 134 -2.21 -11.23 -2.05
CA LYS A 134 -3.26 -10.63 -2.85
C LYS A 134 -2.59 -9.67 -3.82
N MET A 135 -2.87 -9.86 -5.10
CA MET A 135 -2.42 -8.95 -6.15
C MET A 135 -3.61 -8.25 -6.77
N THR A 136 -3.43 -6.99 -7.15
CA THR A 136 -4.45 -6.20 -7.83
C THR A 136 -3.77 -5.28 -8.83
N VAL A 137 -4.37 -5.12 -9.99
CA VAL A 137 -3.92 -4.21 -11.04
C VAL A 137 -4.95 -3.11 -11.18
N ARG A 138 -4.53 -1.89 -10.86
CA ARG A 138 -5.21 -0.64 -11.25
C ARG A 138 -4.34 0.03 -12.30
N ASP A 139 -3.94 1.29 -12.11
CA ASP A 139 -2.84 1.86 -12.89
C ASP A 139 -1.47 1.48 -12.32
N THR A 140 -1.42 1.02 -11.07
CA THR A 140 -0.26 0.35 -10.47
C THR A 140 -0.51 -1.14 -10.31
N VAL A 141 0.58 -1.90 -10.14
CA VAL A 141 0.53 -3.31 -9.75
C VAL A 141 0.84 -3.42 -8.28
N THR A 142 -0.13 -3.85 -7.48
CA THR A 142 0.00 -3.94 -6.03
C THR A 142 0.10 -5.39 -5.57
N PHE A 143 0.97 -5.63 -4.59
CA PHE A 143 1.19 -6.91 -3.93
C PHE A 143 1.06 -6.70 -2.43
N VAL A 144 0.08 -7.35 -1.83
CA VAL A 144 -0.22 -7.22 -0.39
C VAL A 144 -0.31 -8.61 0.21
N VAL A 145 0.43 -8.86 1.28
CA VAL A 145 0.26 -10.10 2.05
C VAL A 145 -1.13 -10.14 2.67
N ASN A 146 -1.80 -11.30 2.59
CA ASN A 146 -3.12 -11.50 3.17
C ASN A 146 -3.14 -11.21 4.69
N LEU A 147 -4.07 -10.34 5.08
CA LEU A 147 -4.21 -9.70 6.39
C LEU A 147 -4.66 -10.65 7.52
N THR A 148 -4.90 -11.93 7.22
CA THR A 148 -5.45 -12.89 8.20
C THR A 148 -4.44 -13.33 9.24
N ASN A 149 -3.14 -13.15 8.97
CA ASN A 149 -2.10 -13.57 9.89
C ASN A 149 -1.71 -12.44 10.82
N ARG A 150 -1.64 -12.80 12.10
CA ARG A 150 -1.12 -12.00 13.19
C ARG A 150 0.42 -11.88 13.07
N LEU A 151 0.88 -11.15 12.06
CA LEU A 151 2.29 -10.87 11.81
C LEU A 151 2.72 -9.50 12.30
N PRO A 152 3.86 -9.37 13.02
CA PRO A 152 4.32 -8.11 13.61
C PRO A 152 4.30 -6.97 12.61
N TRP A 153 4.60 -7.25 11.35
CA TRP A 153 4.41 -6.37 10.21
C TRP A 153 4.28 -7.22 8.92
N MET A 154 3.88 -6.59 7.82
CA MET A 154 3.74 -7.19 6.50
C MET A 154 4.29 -6.25 5.42
N PRO A 155 4.84 -6.80 4.33
CA PRO A 155 5.23 -6.00 3.18
C PRO A 155 4.02 -5.63 2.32
N PHE A 156 3.99 -4.37 1.94
CA PHE A 156 3.21 -3.80 0.84
C PHE A 156 4.18 -3.47 -0.29
N ILE A 157 3.97 -4.01 -1.48
CA ILE A 157 4.77 -3.67 -2.66
C ILE A 157 3.84 -3.06 -3.69
N GLU A 158 4.26 -1.95 -4.26
CA GLU A 158 3.55 -1.34 -5.37
C GLU A 158 4.53 -0.95 -6.47
N VAL A 159 4.15 -1.29 -7.70
CA VAL A 159 4.91 -1.04 -8.91
C VAL A 159 4.17 -0.03 -9.77
N ASP A 160 4.85 1.04 -10.13
CA ASP A 160 4.43 2.00 -11.14
C ASP A 160 4.91 1.53 -12.52
N PRO A 161 4.01 1.05 -13.39
CA PRO A 161 4.38 0.52 -14.70
C PRO A 161 4.84 1.60 -15.69
N VAL A 162 4.50 2.86 -15.46
CA VAL A 162 4.84 3.96 -16.36
C VAL A 162 6.21 4.54 -16.01
N ALA A 163 6.47 4.74 -14.72
CA ALA A 163 7.75 5.25 -14.22
C ALA A 163 8.82 4.14 -14.11
N MET A 164 8.41 2.87 -14.15
CA MET A 164 9.28 1.70 -13.94
C MET A 164 10.02 1.77 -12.59
N THR A 165 9.28 2.18 -11.57
CA THR A 165 9.72 2.30 -10.18
C THR A 165 8.79 1.55 -9.25
N ALA A 166 9.29 1.15 -8.09
CA ALA A 166 8.52 0.46 -7.08
C ALA A 166 8.80 0.99 -5.68
N ARG A 167 7.86 0.72 -4.79
CA ARG A 167 7.96 0.98 -3.35
C ARG A 167 7.68 -0.30 -2.62
N VAL A 168 8.45 -0.53 -1.57
CA VAL A 168 8.28 -1.65 -0.65
C VAL A 168 8.16 -1.05 0.74
N CYS A 169 7.01 -1.20 1.38
CA CYS A 169 6.73 -0.60 2.67
C CYS A 169 6.32 -1.67 3.67
N ALA A 170 6.76 -1.50 4.91
CA ALA A 170 6.35 -2.30 6.04
C ALA A 170 5.18 -1.61 6.73
N TYR A 171 4.14 -2.38 6.99
CA TYR A 171 2.98 -1.95 7.75
C TYR A 171 2.57 -3.01 8.75
N ARG A 172 1.78 -2.68 9.78
CA ARG A 172 1.14 -3.71 10.61
C ARG A 172 -0.35 -3.70 10.36
N SER A 173 -0.93 -4.90 10.20
CA SER A 173 -2.39 -5.07 10.15
C SER A 173 -3.03 -5.19 11.52
N PHE A 174 -2.22 -5.17 12.57
CA PHE A 174 -2.59 -5.84 13.82
C PHE A 174 -3.71 -5.21 14.60
N ASP A 175 -4.08 -4.00 14.24
CA ASP A 175 -5.14 -3.31 14.90
C ASP A 175 -6.05 -2.68 13.84
N VAL A 176 -6.95 -3.49 13.29
CA VAL A 176 -8.28 -2.97 12.93
C VAL A 176 -8.90 -2.52 14.26
N TYR A 177 -8.47 -1.35 14.74
CA TYR A 177 -9.00 -0.72 15.94
C TYR A 177 -10.46 -0.38 15.69
N ASP A 178 -11.21 -0.23 16.78
CA ASP A 178 -12.65 0.02 16.86
C ASP A 178 -13.13 1.25 16.06
N ASN A 179 -13.18 1.12 14.73
CA ASN A 179 -13.43 2.18 13.75
C ASN A 179 -12.63 3.45 14.02
N SER A 180 -11.34 3.35 14.40
CA SER A 180 -10.52 4.51 14.79
C SER A 180 -9.12 4.45 14.21
N CYS A 181 -8.49 5.61 14.07
CA CYS A 181 -7.12 5.72 13.58
C CYS A 181 -6.11 5.00 14.49
N PRO A 182 -5.02 4.47 13.90
CA PRO A 182 -3.93 3.92 14.68
C PRO A 182 -3.28 4.97 15.61
N PRO A 183 -2.70 4.55 16.74
CA PRO A 183 -1.98 5.45 17.65
C PRO A 183 -0.74 6.03 16.95
N ALA A 184 -0.31 7.23 17.34
CA ALA A 184 0.70 8.02 16.62
C ALA A 184 2.02 7.28 16.32
N TRP A 185 2.51 6.44 17.23
CA TRP A 185 3.72 5.64 17.05
C TRP A 185 3.58 4.50 16.03
N HIS A 186 2.37 4.31 15.50
CA HIS A 186 1.99 3.27 14.57
C HIS A 186 1.18 3.82 13.38
N ARG A 187 1.18 5.15 13.19
CA ARG A 187 0.37 5.75 12.12
C ARG A 187 0.99 5.44 10.77
N ASP A 188 2.25 5.78 10.54
CA ASP A 188 2.76 5.80 9.18
C ASP A 188 3.63 4.58 8.82
N PRO A 189 3.49 4.07 7.60
CA PRO A 189 4.27 2.93 7.12
C PRO A 189 5.73 3.35 6.91
N ILE A 190 6.62 2.39 7.11
CA ILE A 190 8.05 2.60 6.90
C ILE A 190 8.43 1.98 5.57
N CYS A 191 8.85 2.80 4.61
CA CYS A 191 9.24 2.33 3.29
C CYS A 191 10.74 2.13 3.17
N ALA A 192 11.13 1.16 2.33
CA ALA A 192 12.50 0.90 1.96
C ALA A 192 13.14 2.14 1.31
N ASN A 193 14.43 2.36 1.58
CA ASN A 193 15.20 3.47 1.03
C ASN A 193 15.99 3.10 -0.24
N SER A 194 16.11 1.80 -0.53
CA SER A 194 16.85 1.25 -1.66
C SER A 194 16.46 -0.21 -1.92
N GLY A 195 16.84 -0.73 -3.08
CA GLY A 195 16.54 -2.10 -3.48
C GLY A 195 16.23 -2.22 -4.98
N THR A 196 15.69 -3.38 -5.34
CA THR A 196 15.26 -3.69 -6.71
C THR A 196 13.98 -4.52 -6.71
N VAL A 197 13.21 -4.38 -7.78
CA VAL A 197 12.06 -5.23 -8.08
C VAL A 197 12.22 -5.77 -9.50
N ARG A 198 11.95 -7.06 -9.67
CA ARG A 198 11.89 -7.71 -10.98
C ARG A 198 10.56 -8.40 -11.17
N LEU A 199 9.91 -8.11 -12.29
CA LEU A 199 8.69 -8.78 -12.70
C LEU A 199 8.98 -9.69 -13.89
N SER A 200 8.39 -10.89 -13.88
CA SER A 200 8.41 -11.80 -15.04
C SER A 200 7.84 -11.15 -16.31
N ARG A 201 6.83 -10.29 -16.15
CA ARG A 201 6.21 -9.44 -17.18
C ARG A 201 5.41 -8.33 -16.49
N MET A 202 5.06 -7.28 -17.22
CA MET A 202 4.14 -6.26 -16.70
C MET A 202 2.69 -6.68 -16.99
N PRO A 203 1.81 -6.85 -15.99
CA PRO A 203 0.39 -7.09 -16.22
C PRO A 203 -0.31 -5.78 -16.67
N THR A 204 -1.33 -5.91 -17.52
CA THR A 204 -2.18 -4.78 -17.96
C THR A 204 -3.55 -4.76 -17.28
N GLY A 205 -3.87 -5.82 -16.54
CA GLY A 205 -5.07 -5.94 -15.72
C GLY A 205 -5.05 -7.21 -14.88
N ASP A 206 -6.07 -7.41 -14.04
CA ASP A 206 -6.16 -8.57 -13.14
C ASP A 206 -6.14 -9.92 -13.87
N ALA A 207 -6.65 -9.97 -15.11
CA ALA A 207 -6.62 -11.16 -15.95
C ALA A 207 -5.19 -11.65 -16.27
N ASP A 208 -4.21 -10.75 -16.24
CA ASP A 208 -2.80 -11.04 -16.53
C ASP A 208 -2.03 -11.53 -15.30
N LEU A 209 -2.64 -11.59 -14.11
CA LEU A 209 -1.95 -11.97 -12.87
C LEU A 209 -1.55 -13.44 -12.87
N SER A 210 -2.28 -14.33 -13.54
CA SER A 210 -2.00 -15.77 -13.52
C SER A 210 -0.58 -16.11 -13.97
N GLY A 211 0.23 -16.71 -13.10
CA GLY A 211 1.64 -17.03 -13.42
C GLY A 211 2.57 -15.82 -13.45
N LEU A 212 2.15 -14.66 -12.92
CA LEU A 212 3.04 -13.56 -12.63
C LEU A 212 3.97 -13.96 -11.46
N ILE A 213 5.26 -13.65 -11.61
CA ILE A 213 6.26 -13.78 -10.55
C ILE A 213 6.89 -12.41 -10.35
N LEU A 214 6.96 -11.99 -9.08
CA LEU A 214 7.71 -10.82 -8.62
C LEU A 214 8.88 -11.31 -7.77
N GLU A 215 10.08 -10.82 -8.05
CA GLU A 215 11.27 -10.93 -7.20
C GLU A 215 11.58 -9.54 -6.66
N PHE A 216 12.00 -9.45 -5.41
CA PHE A 216 12.31 -8.17 -4.79
C PHE A 216 13.42 -8.31 -3.77
N GLN A 217 14.17 -7.22 -3.62
CA GLN A 217 15.12 -6.97 -2.55
C GLN A 217 14.93 -5.52 -2.11
N ALA A 218 14.80 -5.28 -0.82
CA ALA A 218 14.51 -3.98 -0.26
C ALA A 218 15.27 -3.77 1.06
N SER A 219 15.83 -2.59 1.25
CA SER A 219 16.55 -2.20 2.47
C SER A 219 15.83 -1.04 3.14
N PHE A 220 15.55 -1.16 4.44
CA PHE A 220 14.80 -0.17 5.22
C PHE A 220 15.73 0.75 6.04
N PRO A 221 15.26 1.97 6.42
CA PRO A 221 16.02 2.93 7.23
C PRO A 221 16.56 2.45 8.59
N GLY A 222 16.17 1.27 9.08
CA GLY A 222 16.70 0.65 10.32
C GLY A 222 17.74 -0.46 10.10
N GLY A 223 18.15 -0.72 8.85
CA GLY A 223 19.06 -1.83 8.52
C GLY A 223 18.38 -3.18 8.32
N THR A 224 17.05 -3.22 8.29
CA THR A 224 16.29 -4.38 7.84
C THR A 224 16.50 -4.58 6.35
N GLU A 225 16.80 -5.81 5.94
CA GLU A 225 16.82 -6.25 4.55
C GLU A 225 15.74 -7.28 4.33
N LEU A 226 14.93 -7.09 3.30
CA LEU A 226 13.84 -7.98 2.90
C LEU A 226 14.11 -8.45 1.48
N HIS A 227 14.10 -9.75 1.25
CA HIS A 227 14.22 -10.29 -0.10
C HIS A 227 13.36 -11.54 -0.27
N GLY A 228 12.94 -11.81 -1.50
CA GLY A 228 12.16 -13.01 -1.79
C GLY A 228 11.40 -12.92 -3.10
N THR A 229 10.49 -13.87 -3.27
CA THR A 229 9.59 -13.93 -4.43
C THR A 229 8.12 -13.96 -3.99
N ALA A 230 7.26 -13.36 -4.82
CA ALA A 230 5.82 -13.31 -4.62
C ALA A 230 5.08 -13.83 -5.86
N ARG A 231 4.02 -14.61 -5.62
CA ARG A 231 3.11 -15.16 -6.65
C ARG A 231 1.66 -14.87 -6.27
N PRO A 232 0.78 -14.62 -7.26
CA PRO A 232 -0.62 -14.34 -6.94
C PRO A 232 -1.22 -15.60 -6.35
N PHE A 233 -1.89 -15.46 -5.23
CA PHE A 233 -2.66 -16.57 -4.70
C PHE A 233 -3.84 -16.85 -5.66
N PRO A 234 -4.04 -18.09 -6.12
CA PRO A 234 -5.20 -18.40 -6.94
C PRO A 234 -6.47 -18.17 -6.10
N LEU A 235 -7.29 -17.20 -6.49
CA LEU A 235 -8.55 -16.85 -5.81
C LEU A 235 -9.64 -17.94 -5.90
N GLY A 236 -9.29 -19.19 -6.20
CA GLY A 236 -10.20 -20.30 -6.51
C GLY A 236 -10.37 -21.35 -5.42
N GLY A 237 -10.02 -21.08 -4.17
CA GLY A 237 -10.11 -22.06 -3.08
C GLY A 237 -10.29 -21.43 -1.71
N PHE A 238 -11.50 -20.92 -1.44
CA PHE A 238 -12.04 -20.76 -0.10
C PHE A 238 -13.38 -21.48 -0.04
#